data_AF-A0A6M5Z7H4-F1
#
_entry.id   AF-A0A6M5Z7H4-F1
#
_cell.length_a   1.000
_cell.length_b   1.000
_cell.length_c   1.000
_cell.angle_alpha   90.00
_cell.angle_beta   90.00
_cell.angle_gamma   90.00
#
_symmetry.space_group_name_H-M   'P 1'
#
loop_
_entity.id
_entity.type
_entity.pdbx_description
1 polymer ?
#
loop_
_entity_poly.entity_id
_entity_poly.type
_entity_poly.pdbx_seq_one_letter_code
_entity_poly.pdbx_strand_id
1 'polypeptide(L)' 'MPIPGDAFQDAGCEDAVILDHCRANREHTGNCWVLRLLTATG' A
#
# COMPACT_ATOMS: atom_id res chain seq x y z
N MET A 1 0.37 -5.90 11.78
CA MET A 1 0.05 -4.58 11.18
C MET A 1 -1.30 -4.72 10.49
N PRO A 2 -2.29 -3.84 10.70
CA PRO A 2 -3.58 -3.94 10.01
C PRO A 2 -3.33 -3.95 8.50
N ILE A 3 -4.18 -4.67 7.75
CA ILE A 3 -4.01 -4.90 6.32
C ILE A 3 -4.04 -3.54 5.62
N PRO A 4 -2.91 -3.09 5.03
CA PRO A 4 -2.79 -1.72 4.51
C PRO A 4 -3.75 -1.46 3.34
N GLY A 5 -4.20 -2.50 2.62
CA GLY A 5 -5.15 -2.35 1.52
C GLY A 5 -6.47 -1.71 1.93
N ASP A 6 -7.04 -2.12 3.07
CA ASP A 6 -8.30 -1.54 3.56
C ASP A 6 -8.09 -0.13 4.13
N ALA A 7 -6.94 0.13 4.76
CA ALA A 7 -6.57 1.46 5.23
C ALA A 7 -6.36 2.45 4.06
N PHE A 8 -5.77 2.00 2.94
CA PHE A 8 -5.66 2.83 1.74
C PHE A 8 -7.03 3.09 1.10
N GLN A 9 -7.91 2.08 1.06
CA GLN A 9 -9.26 2.27 0.52
C GLN A 9 -10.09 3.25 1.36
N ASP A 10 -10.00 3.16 2.69
CA ASP A 10 -10.67 4.08 3.62
C ASP A 10 -10.12 5.52 3.50
N ALA A 11 -8.81 5.66 3.21
CA ALA A 11 -8.19 6.94 2.90
C ALA A 11 -8.53 7.50 1.50
N GLY A 12 -9.36 6.81 0.71
CA GLY A 12 -9.81 7.23 -0.62
C GLY A 12 -8.91 6.78 -1.77
N CYS A 13 -8.03 5.81 -1.56
CA CYS A 13 -7.28 5.20 -2.66
C CYS A 13 -8.20 4.26 -3.46
N GLU A 14 -8.38 4.56 -4.74
CA GLU A 14 -9.17 3.75 -5.68
C GLU A 14 -8.30 2.99 -6.70
N ASP A 15 -6.97 3.07 -6.54
CA ASP A 15 -6.04 2.46 -7.48
C ASP A 15 -5.97 0.93 -7.26
N ALA A 16 -6.58 0.20 -8.20
CA ALA A 16 -6.72 -1.25 -8.09
C ALA A 16 -5.38 -1.99 -7.96
N VAL A 17 -4.30 -1.45 -8.54
CA VAL A 17 -2.96 -2.07 -8.48
C VAL A 17 -2.36 -1.92 -7.08
N ILE A 18 -2.53 -0.76 -6.45
CA ILE A 18 -2.08 -0.50 -5.07
C ILE A 18 -2.90 -1.34 -4.09
N LEU A 19 -4.23 -1.32 -4.23
CA LEU A 19 -5.14 -2.06 -3.36
C LEU A 19 -4.91 -3.58 -3.44
N ASP A 20 -4.76 -4.12 -4.64
CA ASP A 20 -4.48 -5.55 -4.84
C ASP A 20 -3.12 -5.93 -4.26
N HIS A 21 -2.07 -5.14 -4.51
CA HIS A 21 -0.74 -5.38 -3.95
C HIS A 21 -0.75 -5.40 -2.41
N CYS A 22 -1.44 -4.44 -1.79
CA CYS A 22 -1.56 -4.32 -0.32
C CYS A 22 -2.49 -5.35 0.33
N ARG A 23 -3.36 -6.01 -0.46
CA ARG A 23 -4.18 -7.14 -0.03
C ARG A 23 -3.48 -8.48 -0.22
N ALA A 24 -2.69 -8.61 -1.28
CA ALA A 24 -1.94 -9.82 -1.62
C ALA A 24 -0.69 -9.99 -0.74
N ASN A 25 -0.01 -8.89 -0.37
CA ASN A 25 1.18 -8.94 0.47
C ASN A 25 0.85 -8.61 1.91
N ARG A 26 1.16 -9.53 2.83
CA ARG A 26 0.98 -9.31 4.28
C ARG A 26 2.16 -8.58 4.93
N GLU A 27 3.29 -8.51 4.24
CA GLU A 27 4.51 -7.85 4.69
C GLU A 27 4.98 -6.83 3.65
N HIS A 28 4.88 -5.53 3.99
CA HIS A 28 5.48 -4.47 3.19
C HIS A 28 6.83 -4.08 3.81
N THR A 29 7.91 -4.59 3.23
CA THR A 29 9.29 -4.25 3.60
C THR A 29 9.83 -3.12 2.71
N GLY A 30 11.07 -2.68 2.91
CA GLY A 30 11.71 -1.62 2.11
C GLY A 30 11.81 -1.88 0.60
N ASN A 31 11.52 -3.11 0.14
CA ASN A 31 11.41 -3.47 -1.27
C ASN A 31 10.00 -3.26 -1.85
N CYS A 32 9.02 -2.90 -1.02
CA CYS A 32 7.67 -2.59 -1.45
C CYS A 32 7.67 -1.31 -2.29
N TRP A 33 7.25 -1.42 -3.55
CA TRP A 33 7.16 -0.28 -4.45
C TRP A 33 6.11 0.73 -3.98
N VAL A 34 5.01 0.29 -3.34
CA VAL A 34 4.00 1.19 -2.75
C VAL A 34 4.59 2.02 -1.61
N LEU A 35 5.37 1.40 -0.71
CA LEU A 35 6.07 2.14 0.35
C LEU A 35 7.06 3.13 -0.26
N ARG A 36 7.79 2.72 -1.29
CA ARG A 36 8.73 3.60 -1.98
C ARG A 36 8.03 4.84 -2.55
N LEU A 37 6.86 4.69 -3.18
CA LEU A 37 6.08 5.82 -3.69
C LEU A 37 5.68 6.81 -2.58
N LEU A 38 5.25 6.29 -1.42
CA LEU A 38 4.88 7.11 -0.27
C LEU A 38 6.08 7.84 0.34
N THR A 39 7.24 7.18 0.40
CA THR A 39 8.48 7.75 0.96
C THR A 39 9.29 8.57 -0.05
N ALA A 40 8.98 8.51 -1.35
CA ALA A 40 9.72 9.22 -2.39
C ALA A 40 9.40 10.73 -2.44
N THR A 41 8.51 11.21 -1.57
CA THR A 41 8.22 12.63 -1.40
C THR A 41 8.78 13.07 -0.04
N GLY A 42 9.96 13.69 -0.05
CA GLY A 42 10.66 14.20 1.12
C GLY A 42 12.13 14.46 0.84
#